data_AF-A0A7W5D473-F1
#
_entry.id   AF-A0A7W5D473-F1
#
_cell.length_a   1.000
_cell.length_b   1.000
_cell.length_c   1.000
_cell.angle_alpha   90.00
_cell.angle_beta   90.00
_cell.angle_gamma   90.00
#
_symmetry.space_group_name_H-M   'P 1'
#
loop_
_entity.id
_entity.type
_entity.pdbx_description
1 polymer ?
#
loop_
_entity_poly.entity_id
_entity_poly.type
_entity_poly.pdbx_seq_one_letter_code
_entity_poly.pdbx_strand_id
1 'polypeptide(L)'
;MKRNWMTMKMSMVAAFAALAGHAATAAVPLPALGANAAEVSVSGLSAGGFMAVQLHVAYSATFKRGAGVVAGGPYYCAEGSIVNATGRCMTHYTSIPVSTLVSTTNSWASAGTIDPVSNLANSKVYLYSGTSDNTVVQAVMNDLKTYYQSFVPTANTFYKNNIGSGHAMITDDYGSSCSTTASPYINNCGFDLAGDILQYLYGTLSARNNGTLSGTFTEFNQAEFVSGHGMAATGWIYVPQSCSSTSCRVHVVLHGCKQNYTDIGDKYVRNTGYNRWADTNSIILIYPQTSTAATNSCFDWWGYDNANYAKKSGPQMAAIKAMVDRVTSGSTGGGSGGGSTLAAPTGVGTSGATSSSMVIGWNAVSGAASYNVYRSGSKVNASAVTGTTYTDTGLAASTTYSWSVTAVDPSNVEGAMSTAATGTTLAASGGGTTPVCYTASNYAHTTAGRATQTGGYTYAKGSNQNMGLWNTFVTTTLKQTGTNYYVIGTC
;
A
#
# COMPACT_ATOMS: atom_id res chain seq x y z
N MET A 1 35.75 32.91 -66.98
CA MET A 1 35.04 31.61 -67.09
C MET A 1 34.29 31.37 -65.79
N LYS A 2 32.97 31.18 -65.86
CA LYS A 2 32.09 30.94 -64.70
C LYS A 2 32.34 29.53 -64.14
N ARG A 3 32.57 29.38 -62.84
CA ARG A 3 32.38 28.10 -62.11
C ARG A 3 31.64 28.36 -60.80
N ASN A 4 30.46 27.75 -60.72
CA ASN A 4 29.59 27.61 -59.56
C ASN A 4 30.36 27.13 -58.33
N TRP A 5 30.05 27.68 -57.16
CA TRP A 5 30.04 26.92 -55.91
C TRP A 5 28.73 27.17 -55.16
N MET A 6 28.13 26.06 -54.76
CA MET A 6 26.80 25.86 -54.20
C MET A 6 26.90 26.03 -52.68
N THR A 7 26.22 27.03 -52.11
CA THR A 7 26.15 27.24 -50.66
C THR A 7 25.04 26.38 -50.05
N MET A 8 25.45 25.37 -49.29
CA MET A 8 24.56 24.51 -48.51
C MET A 8 24.24 25.21 -47.18
N LYS A 9 23.00 25.66 -46.99
CA LYS A 9 22.49 26.17 -45.72
C LYS A 9 22.21 25.00 -44.78
N MET A 10 22.94 24.93 -43.67
CA MET A 10 22.68 23.99 -42.58
C MET A 10 21.65 24.61 -41.63
N SER A 11 20.41 24.11 -41.65
CA SER A 11 19.36 24.51 -40.71
C SER A 11 19.56 23.77 -39.38
N MET A 12 19.84 24.49 -38.30
CA MET A 12 19.78 23.97 -36.94
C MET A 12 18.32 23.70 -36.56
N VAL A 13 17.98 22.44 -36.32
CA VAL A 13 16.74 22.05 -35.63
C VAL A 13 17.09 21.84 -34.16
N ALA A 14 16.64 22.75 -33.30
CA ALA A 14 16.70 22.58 -31.85
C ALA A 14 15.57 21.61 -31.44
N ALA A 15 15.95 20.39 -31.07
CA ALA A 15 15.03 19.43 -30.46
C ALA A 15 14.79 19.83 -28.99
N PHE A 16 13.63 20.41 -28.70
CA PHE A 16 13.13 20.52 -27.33
C PHE A 16 12.63 19.14 -26.89
N ALA A 17 13.47 18.42 -26.13
CA ALA A 17 13.02 17.25 -25.39
C ALA A 17 12.16 17.73 -24.21
N ALA A 18 10.83 17.58 -24.33
CA ALA A 18 9.92 17.76 -23.21
C ALA A 18 10.15 16.60 -22.22
N LEU A 19 10.91 16.88 -21.16
CA LEU A 19 10.97 16.03 -19.96
C LEU A 19 9.58 16.03 -19.32
N ALA A 20 8.80 14.98 -19.59
CA ALA A 20 7.61 14.66 -18.81
C ALA A 20 8.06 14.21 -17.41
N GLY A 21 8.21 15.18 -16.50
CA GLY A 21 8.37 14.90 -15.08
C GLY A 21 7.13 14.14 -14.60
N HIS A 22 7.31 12.89 -14.20
CA HIS A 22 6.29 12.17 -13.45
C HIS A 22 6.11 12.94 -12.13
N ALA A 23 4.97 13.59 -11.96
CA ALA A 23 4.61 14.17 -10.68
C ALA A 23 4.54 13.02 -9.66
N ALA A 24 5.49 12.97 -8.74
CA ALA A 24 5.47 12.03 -7.63
C ALA A 24 4.20 12.29 -6.81
N THR A 25 3.31 11.30 -6.76
CA THR A 25 2.11 11.32 -5.93
C THR A 25 2.51 11.39 -4.46
N ALA A 26 2.05 12.38 -3.72
CA ALA A 26 2.34 12.48 -2.29
C ALA A 26 1.66 11.32 -1.54
N ALA A 27 2.39 10.63 -0.65
CA ALA A 27 1.86 9.55 0.17
C ALA A 27 0.77 10.06 1.12
N VAL A 28 -0.28 9.25 1.34
CA VAL A 28 -1.44 9.64 2.15
C VAL A 28 -1.25 9.29 3.63
N PRO A 29 -1.96 9.93 4.58
CA PRO A 29 -1.94 9.50 5.98
C PRO A 29 -2.30 8.03 6.15
N LEU A 30 -1.66 7.34 7.11
CA LEU A 30 -2.00 5.95 7.41
C LEU A 30 -3.43 5.88 8.00
N PRO A 31 -4.36 5.12 7.39
CA PRO A 31 -5.75 5.09 7.83
C PRO A 31 -5.95 4.43 9.20
N ALA A 32 -6.92 4.94 9.96
CA ALA A 32 -7.44 4.32 11.17
C ALA A 32 -8.64 3.43 10.83
N LEU A 33 -8.46 2.11 10.94
CA LEU A 33 -9.38 1.12 10.37
C LEU A 33 -10.22 0.38 11.43
N GLY A 34 -9.98 0.61 12.72
CA GLY A 34 -10.66 -0.14 13.79
C GLY A 34 -10.37 -1.63 13.77
N ALA A 35 -9.17 -2.01 13.28
CA ALA A 35 -8.75 -3.40 13.26
C ALA A 35 -8.64 -3.94 14.70
N ASN A 36 -8.88 -5.24 14.87
CA ASN A 36 -8.88 -5.87 16.19
C ASN A 36 -7.47 -5.86 16.80
N ALA A 37 -7.25 -5.02 17.80
CA ALA A 37 -5.99 -4.90 18.54
C ALA A 37 -5.57 -6.17 19.28
N ALA A 38 -6.47 -7.14 19.48
CA ALA A 38 -6.12 -8.45 20.04
C ALA A 38 -5.56 -9.43 18.99
N GLU A 39 -5.66 -9.10 17.70
CA GLU A 39 -5.34 -9.97 16.56
C GLU A 39 -4.11 -9.50 15.79
N VAL A 40 -3.14 -8.89 16.47
CA VAL A 40 -1.93 -8.37 15.84
C VAL A 40 -0.79 -9.39 15.93
N SER A 41 -0.11 -9.60 14.81
CA SER A 41 1.16 -10.33 14.74
C SER A 41 2.18 -9.62 13.84
N VAL A 42 3.42 -10.11 13.84
CA VAL A 42 4.51 -9.59 13.01
C VAL A 42 5.30 -10.72 12.39
N SER A 43 5.87 -10.53 11.20
CA SER A 43 6.91 -11.40 10.69
C SER A 43 7.95 -10.65 9.86
N GLY A 44 9.09 -11.28 9.62
CA GLY A 44 10.09 -10.72 8.73
C GLY A 44 11.26 -11.63 8.40
N LEU A 45 12.01 -11.22 7.38
CA LEU A 45 13.24 -11.87 6.91
C LEU A 45 14.49 -11.14 7.41
N SER A 46 15.55 -11.87 7.78
CA SER A 46 16.89 -11.29 8.00
C SER A 46 16.85 -10.21 9.11
N ALA A 47 17.35 -8.99 8.85
CA ALA A 47 17.17 -7.86 9.75
C ALA A 47 15.70 -7.58 10.11
N GLY A 48 14.76 -7.79 9.19
CA GLY A 48 13.32 -7.75 9.48
C GLY A 48 12.87 -8.90 10.38
N GLY A 49 13.52 -10.05 10.31
CA GLY A 49 13.32 -11.18 11.22
C GLY A 49 13.83 -10.86 12.64
N PHE A 50 15.02 -10.29 12.78
CA PHE A 50 15.48 -9.76 14.06
C PHE A 50 14.54 -8.68 14.60
N MET A 51 14.12 -7.72 13.76
CA MET A 51 13.17 -6.68 14.14
C MET A 51 11.81 -7.27 14.56
N ALA A 52 11.32 -8.32 13.92
CA ALA A 52 10.12 -9.04 14.33
C ALA A 52 10.26 -9.63 15.74
N VAL A 53 11.43 -10.19 16.09
CA VAL A 53 11.72 -10.62 17.47
C VAL A 53 11.73 -9.44 18.43
N GLN A 54 12.36 -8.32 18.06
CA GLN A 54 12.41 -7.12 18.91
C GLN A 54 11.01 -6.57 19.18
N LEU A 55 10.18 -6.41 18.16
CA LEU A 55 8.80 -5.94 18.28
C LEU A 55 7.96 -6.90 19.13
N HIS A 56 8.06 -8.19 18.87
CA HIS A 56 7.29 -9.19 19.60
C HIS A 56 7.65 -9.24 21.09
N VAL A 57 8.93 -9.14 21.45
CA VAL A 57 9.37 -9.12 22.85
C VAL A 57 9.09 -7.77 23.50
N ALA A 58 9.53 -6.67 22.89
CA ALA A 58 9.45 -5.33 23.45
C ALA A 58 8.01 -4.80 23.58
N TYR A 59 7.17 -5.15 22.61
CA TYR A 59 5.77 -4.76 22.51
C TYR A 59 4.82 -5.98 22.50
N SER A 60 5.14 -7.01 23.28
CA SER A 60 4.32 -8.24 23.40
C SER A 60 2.83 -7.99 23.73
N ALA A 61 2.48 -6.89 24.40
CA ALA A 61 1.07 -6.52 24.62
C ALA A 61 0.35 -6.08 23.33
N THR A 62 1.10 -5.65 22.31
CA THR A 62 0.60 -5.33 20.97
C THR A 62 0.53 -6.57 20.12
N PHE A 63 1.65 -7.28 19.94
CA PHE A 63 1.79 -8.42 19.04
C PHE A 63 1.31 -9.74 19.67
N LYS A 64 0.07 -9.75 20.18
CA LYS A 64 -0.49 -10.84 21.01
C LYS A 64 -0.59 -12.19 20.29
N ARG A 65 -0.74 -12.19 18.96
CA ARG A 65 -0.80 -13.43 18.17
C ARG A 65 0.59 -14.04 17.98
N GLY A 66 1.63 -13.23 18.10
CA GLY A 66 3.02 -13.65 18.12
C GLY A 66 3.78 -13.29 16.84
N ALA A 67 4.78 -14.09 16.49
CA ALA A 67 5.77 -13.73 15.49
C ALA A 67 6.17 -14.86 14.54
N GLY A 68 6.36 -14.51 13.27
CA GLY A 68 7.05 -15.34 12.27
C GLY A 68 8.47 -14.82 12.02
N VAL A 69 9.49 -15.66 12.18
CA VAL A 69 10.90 -15.23 12.05
C VAL A 69 11.60 -16.06 11.00
N VAL A 70 12.01 -15.40 9.91
CA VAL A 70 12.68 -16.03 8.78
C VAL A 70 14.14 -15.58 8.78
N ALA A 71 15.07 -16.51 9.03
CA ALA A 71 16.52 -16.25 9.06
C ALA A 71 16.90 -15.00 9.90
N GLY A 72 16.35 -14.89 11.10
CA GLY A 72 16.66 -13.84 12.09
C GLY A 72 17.54 -14.39 13.23
N GLY A 73 17.31 -13.95 14.46
CA GLY A 73 18.04 -14.49 15.60
C GLY A 73 17.55 -13.99 16.96
N PRO A 74 18.22 -14.40 18.06
CA PRO A 74 17.82 -14.09 19.43
C PRO A 74 17.61 -12.59 19.67
N TYR A 75 16.65 -12.27 20.54
CA TYR A 75 16.43 -10.89 20.98
C TYR A 75 17.71 -10.32 21.61
N TYR A 76 18.07 -9.09 21.23
CA TYR A 76 19.28 -8.41 21.69
C TYR A 76 20.59 -9.17 21.40
N CYS A 77 20.60 -10.08 20.42
CA CYS A 77 21.77 -10.93 20.11
C CYS A 77 23.05 -10.12 19.89
N ALA A 78 22.96 -8.98 19.20
CA ALA A 78 24.13 -8.18 18.88
C ALA A 78 24.70 -7.41 20.10
N GLU A 79 23.90 -7.20 21.15
CA GLU A 79 24.29 -6.42 22.35
C GLU A 79 24.91 -5.04 22.02
N GLY A 80 24.44 -4.38 20.95
CA GLY A 80 24.97 -3.07 20.54
C GLY A 80 26.32 -3.14 19.80
N SER A 81 26.77 -4.33 19.39
CA SER A 81 28.10 -4.56 18.80
C SER A 81 28.01 -5.13 17.40
N ILE A 82 28.65 -4.45 16.43
CA ILE A 82 28.79 -4.93 15.06
C ILE A 82 29.55 -6.27 14.99
N VAL A 83 30.52 -6.50 15.89
CA VAL A 83 31.30 -7.74 15.94
C VAL A 83 30.41 -8.92 16.31
N ASN A 84 29.51 -8.72 17.29
CA ASN A 84 28.54 -9.74 17.66
C ASN A 84 27.50 -9.94 16.55
N ALA A 85 27.04 -8.84 15.94
CA ALA A 85 26.08 -8.85 14.86
C ALA A 85 26.60 -9.69 13.68
N THR A 86 27.75 -9.34 13.10
CA THR A 86 28.30 -10.04 11.93
C THR A 86 28.97 -11.37 12.26
N GLY A 87 29.34 -11.59 13.52
CA GLY A 87 29.92 -12.84 14.02
C GLY A 87 28.84 -13.80 14.51
N ARG A 88 28.71 -13.93 15.84
CA ARG A 88 27.84 -14.94 16.47
C ARG A 88 26.37 -14.89 16.04
N CYS A 89 25.84 -13.71 15.69
CA CYS A 89 24.44 -13.55 15.31
C CYS A 89 24.15 -13.77 13.82
N MET A 90 25.18 -13.98 12.99
CA MET A 90 25.00 -14.24 11.55
C MET A 90 25.67 -15.56 11.16
N THR A 91 26.98 -15.66 11.39
CA THR A 91 27.78 -16.82 10.98
C THR A 91 27.92 -17.88 12.07
N HIS A 92 27.46 -17.59 13.29
CA HIS A 92 27.65 -18.44 14.48
C HIS A 92 29.14 -18.73 14.76
N TYR A 93 30.03 -17.78 14.46
CA TYR A 93 31.48 -17.93 14.69
C TYR A 93 31.84 -18.25 16.16
N THR A 94 31.01 -17.79 17.09
CA THR A 94 31.04 -18.18 18.51
C THR A 94 29.61 -18.42 18.99
N SER A 95 29.45 -19.13 20.11
CA SER A 95 28.13 -19.42 20.70
C SER A 95 27.40 -18.14 21.11
N ILE A 96 26.09 -18.06 20.86
CA ILE A 96 25.25 -16.99 21.38
C ILE A 96 24.93 -17.26 22.87
N PRO A 97 25.17 -16.31 23.79
CA PRO A 97 24.94 -16.52 25.22
C PRO A 97 23.44 -16.40 25.57
N VAL A 98 22.63 -17.37 25.14
CA VAL A 98 21.15 -17.32 25.26
C VAL A 98 20.68 -17.07 26.69
N SER A 99 21.31 -17.70 27.69
CA SER A 99 20.96 -17.49 29.12
C SER A 99 21.14 -16.04 29.55
N THR A 100 22.23 -15.39 29.14
CA THR A 100 22.48 -13.96 29.39
C THR A 100 21.43 -13.09 28.70
N LEU A 101 21.06 -13.39 27.44
CA LEU A 101 20.02 -12.65 26.72
C LEU A 101 18.64 -12.79 27.40
N VAL A 102 18.33 -13.97 27.93
CA VAL A 102 17.11 -14.23 28.74
C VAL A 102 17.15 -13.41 30.04
N SER A 103 18.27 -13.39 30.76
CA SER A 103 18.42 -12.56 31.97
C SER A 103 18.25 -11.07 31.67
N THR A 104 18.84 -10.56 30.58
CA THR A 104 18.68 -9.17 30.12
C THR A 104 17.21 -8.86 29.80
N THR A 105 16.53 -9.76 29.11
CA THR A 105 15.10 -9.62 28.78
C THR A 105 14.26 -9.50 30.06
N ASN A 106 14.45 -10.40 31.03
CA ASN A 106 13.73 -10.34 32.30
C ASN A 106 14.00 -9.03 33.06
N SER A 107 15.26 -8.60 33.12
CA SER A 107 15.64 -7.33 33.76
C SER A 107 14.95 -6.12 33.12
N TRP A 108 14.93 -6.05 31.78
CA TRP A 108 14.29 -4.96 31.05
C TRP A 108 12.76 -4.96 31.18
N ALA A 109 12.15 -6.13 31.29
CA ALA A 109 10.72 -6.28 31.56
C ALA A 109 10.37 -5.82 32.98
N SER A 110 11.15 -6.22 34.00
CA SER A 110 10.99 -5.74 35.38
C SER A 110 11.20 -4.23 35.49
N ALA A 111 12.07 -3.65 34.67
CA ALA A 111 12.29 -2.20 34.59
C ALA A 111 11.24 -1.44 33.76
N GLY A 112 10.29 -2.14 33.12
CA GLY A 112 9.25 -1.52 32.28
C GLY A 112 9.73 -0.95 30.94
N THR A 113 11.00 -1.16 30.59
CA THR A 113 11.57 -0.70 29.30
C THR A 113 11.14 -1.57 28.11
N ILE A 114 10.62 -2.77 28.41
CA ILE A 114 9.83 -3.63 27.52
C ILE A 114 8.56 -4.11 28.24
N ASP A 115 7.64 -4.71 27.51
CA ASP A 115 6.46 -5.33 28.09
C ASP A 115 6.81 -6.53 29.00
N PRO A 116 5.93 -6.88 29.96
CA PRO A 116 6.10 -8.09 30.78
C PRO A 116 6.26 -9.35 29.93
N VAL A 117 7.27 -10.18 30.24
CA VAL A 117 7.52 -11.45 29.53
C VAL A 117 6.36 -12.45 29.65
N SER A 118 5.49 -12.29 30.65
CA SER A 118 4.27 -13.10 30.82
C SER A 118 3.29 -12.97 29.63
N ASN A 119 3.34 -11.87 28.88
CA ASN A 119 2.54 -11.69 27.67
C ASN A 119 2.93 -12.69 26.56
N LEU A 120 4.18 -13.16 26.56
CA LEU A 120 4.69 -14.09 25.55
C LEU A 120 4.13 -15.52 25.74
N ALA A 121 3.67 -15.87 26.94
CA ALA A 121 3.22 -17.23 27.26
C ALA A 121 2.07 -17.75 26.36
N ASN A 122 1.22 -16.83 25.87
CA ASN A 122 0.09 -17.16 24.99
C ASN A 122 0.37 -16.92 23.50
N SER A 123 1.56 -16.39 23.16
CA SER A 123 1.92 -16.08 21.78
C SER A 123 2.30 -17.33 21.01
N LYS A 124 2.12 -17.31 19.68
CA LYS A 124 2.62 -18.33 18.76
C LYS A 124 3.91 -17.86 18.09
N VAL A 125 4.91 -18.72 17.99
CA VAL A 125 6.19 -18.40 17.36
C VAL A 125 6.45 -19.39 16.22
N TYR A 126 6.50 -18.88 15.00
CA TYR A 126 6.91 -19.62 13.83
C TYR A 126 8.35 -19.24 13.46
N LEU A 127 9.23 -20.22 13.34
CA LEU A 127 10.62 -20.02 12.95
C LEU A 127 10.88 -20.67 11.58
N TYR A 128 11.70 -20.03 10.76
CA TYR A 128 12.16 -20.57 9.48
C TYR A 128 13.65 -20.35 9.27
N SER A 129 14.34 -21.36 8.76
CA SER A 129 15.69 -21.21 8.20
C SER A 129 15.89 -22.17 7.03
N GLY A 130 16.53 -21.70 5.96
CA GLY A 130 17.01 -22.55 4.90
C GLY A 130 18.24 -23.36 5.32
N THR A 131 18.34 -24.62 4.91
CA THR A 131 19.52 -25.46 5.20
C THR A 131 20.74 -25.06 4.37
N SER A 132 20.55 -24.21 3.34
CA SER A 132 21.63 -23.64 2.53
C SER A 132 21.89 -22.16 2.84
N ASP A 133 21.27 -21.61 3.89
CA ASP A 133 21.51 -20.25 4.34
C ASP A 133 22.91 -20.13 4.97
N ASN A 134 23.78 -19.36 4.32
CA ASN A 134 25.13 -19.06 4.75
C ASN A 134 25.32 -17.61 5.24
N THR A 135 24.23 -16.86 5.38
CA THR A 135 24.23 -15.46 5.83
C THR A 135 23.76 -15.35 7.27
N VAL A 136 22.62 -15.97 7.59
CA VAL A 136 22.16 -16.18 8.96
C VAL A 136 21.97 -17.68 9.14
N VAL A 137 23.04 -18.33 9.58
CA VAL A 137 23.12 -19.79 9.57
C VAL A 137 22.11 -20.41 10.53
N GLN A 138 21.68 -21.63 10.21
CA GLN A 138 20.67 -22.37 10.97
C GLN A 138 20.98 -22.46 12.48
N ALA A 139 22.25 -22.47 12.88
CA ALA A 139 22.66 -22.47 14.30
C ALA A 139 22.17 -21.22 15.07
N VAL A 140 22.12 -20.05 14.44
CA VAL A 140 21.56 -18.82 15.04
C VAL A 140 20.07 -19.00 15.32
N MET A 141 19.34 -19.60 14.39
CA MET A 141 17.90 -19.85 14.53
C MET A 141 17.60 -20.98 15.52
N ASN A 142 18.50 -21.95 15.69
CA ASN A 142 18.44 -22.91 16.80
C ASN A 142 18.55 -22.20 18.16
N ASP A 143 19.49 -21.26 18.30
CA ASP A 143 19.63 -20.45 19.52
C ASP A 143 18.41 -19.55 19.75
N LEU A 144 17.79 -19.02 18.68
CA LEU A 144 16.53 -18.27 18.78
C LEU A 144 15.38 -19.16 19.30
N LYS A 145 15.28 -20.41 18.83
CA LYS A 145 14.31 -21.36 19.37
C LYS A 145 14.51 -21.57 20.87
N THR A 146 15.76 -21.80 21.29
CA THR A 146 16.11 -21.95 22.72
C THR A 146 15.74 -20.70 23.53
N TYR A 147 16.02 -19.51 22.98
CA TYR A 147 15.63 -18.23 23.60
C TYR A 147 14.10 -18.14 23.78
N TYR A 148 13.32 -18.37 22.72
CA TYR A 148 11.86 -18.29 22.81
C TYR A 148 11.27 -19.32 23.77
N GLN A 149 11.81 -20.54 23.80
CA GLN A 149 11.35 -21.59 24.72
C GLN A 149 11.55 -21.26 26.21
N SER A 150 12.29 -20.20 26.54
CA SER A 150 12.38 -19.66 27.90
C SER A 150 11.15 -18.84 28.31
N PHE A 151 10.31 -18.42 27.36
CA PHE A 151 9.15 -17.54 27.59
C PHE A 151 7.85 -18.05 26.96
N VAL A 152 7.97 -18.81 25.87
CA VAL A 152 6.86 -19.34 25.07
C VAL A 152 6.85 -20.87 25.22
N PRO A 153 5.70 -21.49 25.51
CA PRO A 153 5.61 -22.95 25.59
C PRO A 153 6.10 -23.62 24.30
N THR A 154 6.76 -24.78 24.42
CA THR A 154 7.21 -25.55 23.26
C THR A 154 6.06 -25.90 22.29
N ALA A 155 4.86 -26.15 22.81
CA ALA A 155 3.67 -26.40 21.98
C ALA A 155 3.23 -25.18 21.14
N ASN A 156 3.69 -23.98 21.49
CA ASN A 156 3.44 -22.71 20.81
C ASN A 156 4.64 -22.23 19.98
N THR A 157 5.69 -23.05 19.86
CA THR A 157 6.86 -22.77 19.03
C THR A 157 7.00 -23.84 17.94
N PHE A 158 6.96 -23.42 16.68
CA PHE A 158 7.20 -24.29 15.52
C PHE A 158 8.42 -23.83 14.75
N TYR A 159 9.19 -24.77 14.20
CA TYR A 159 10.40 -24.46 13.45
C TYR A 159 10.50 -25.28 12.18
N LYS A 160 10.36 -24.60 11.03
CA LYS A 160 10.55 -25.14 9.69
C LYS A 160 12.00 -24.93 9.26
N ASN A 161 12.78 -26.01 9.24
CA ASN A 161 14.23 -25.92 9.12
C ASN A 161 14.84 -26.97 8.19
N ASN A 162 14.04 -27.46 7.24
CA ASN A 162 14.34 -28.63 6.43
C ASN A 162 14.21 -28.39 4.91
N ILE A 163 14.17 -27.13 4.48
CA ILE A 163 14.13 -26.77 3.05
C ILE A 163 15.52 -26.30 2.62
N GLY A 164 16.00 -26.80 1.48
CA GLY A 164 17.27 -26.44 0.85
C GLY A 164 17.28 -25.04 0.22
N SER A 165 16.86 -24.03 0.98
CA SER A 165 16.81 -22.64 0.55
C SER A 165 18.05 -21.85 1.01
N GLY A 166 18.41 -20.84 0.22
CA GLY A 166 19.40 -19.83 0.58
C GLY A 166 18.82 -18.75 1.51
N HIS A 167 19.54 -17.65 1.70
CA HIS A 167 19.09 -16.54 2.54
C HIS A 167 18.07 -15.67 1.79
N ALA A 168 16.79 -16.01 1.88
CA ALA A 168 15.71 -15.33 1.16
C ALA A 168 14.35 -15.52 1.84
N MET A 169 13.39 -14.66 1.50
CA MET A 169 11.98 -14.92 1.73
C MET A 169 11.51 -15.99 0.74
N ILE A 170 10.88 -17.03 1.24
CA ILE A 170 10.54 -18.21 0.44
C ILE A 170 9.10 -18.16 -0.02
N THR A 171 8.88 -18.49 -1.28
CA THR A 171 7.56 -18.57 -1.90
C THR A 171 7.42 -19.89 -2.67
N ASP A 172 6.22 -20.16 -3.15
CA ASP A 172 5.91 -21.32 -3.98
C ASP A 172 5.82 -21.00 -5.49
N ASP A 173 5.81 -19.74 -5.87
CA ASP A 173 5.54 -19.34 -7.26
C ASP A 173 6.26 -18.07 -7.76
N TYR A 174 7.11 -17.43 -6.94
CA TYR A 174 7.81 -16.21 -7.34
C TYR A 174 9.25 -16.12 -6.84
N GLY A 175 10.13 -15.59 -7.68
CA GLY A 175 11.50 -15.21 -7.31
C GLY A 175 12.56 -16.12 -7.93
N SER A 176 13.78 -16.00 -7.41
CA SER A 176 14.96 -16.74 -7.87
C SER A 176 14.87 -18.22 -7.50
N SER A 177 15.84 -19.04 -7.95
CA SER A 177 15.91 -20.44 -7.54
C SER A 177 16.09 -20.57 -6.02
N CYS A 178 15.55 -21.65 -5.45
CA CYS A 178 15.45 -21.83 -4.00
C CYS A 178 16.76 -21.60 -3.22
N SER A 179 17.90 -22.06 -3.74
CA SER A 179 19.22 -21.94 -3.10
C SER A 179 19.92 -20.58 -3.31
N THR A 180 19.31 -19.65 -4.04
CA THR A 180 19.93 -18.35 -4.36
C THR A 180 20.02 -17.45 -3.12
N THR A 181 21.19 -16.86 -2.88
CA THR A 181 21.40 -15.80 -1.87
C THR A 181 21.80 -14.50 -2.59
N ALA A 182 20.85 -13.89 -3.29
CA ALA A 182 21.07 -12.66 -4.05
C ALA A 182 19.76 -11.87 -4.20
N SER A 183 19.88 -10.58 -4.55
CA SER A 183 18.73 -9.71 -4.84
C SER A 183 17.78 -10.36 -5.86
N PRO A 184 16.44 -10.31 -5.64
CA PRO A 184 15.74 -9.53 -4.61
C PRO A 184 15.61 -10.23 -3.25
N TYR A 185 16.33 -11.34 -3.01
CA TYR A 185 16.21 -12.18 -1.81
C TYR A 185 14.78 -12.68 -1.58
N ILE A 186 14.11 -13.03 -2.68
CA ILE A 186 12.82 -13.72 -2.73
C ILE A 186 13.02 -14.90 -3.66
N ASN A 187 12.77 -16.11 -3.18
CA ASN A 187 13.02 -17.33 -3.94
C ASN A 187 11.77 -18.18 -4.06
N ASN A 188 11.60 -18.80 -5.22
CA ASN A 188 10.62 -19.85 -5.42
C ASN A 188 11.25 -21.20 -5.00
N CYS A 189 10.71 -21.79 -3.94
CA CYS A 189 11.06 -23.11 -3.43
C CYS A 189 9.91 -24.13 -3.53
N GLY A 190 8.81 -23.78 -4.20
CA GLY A 190 7.59 -24.59 -4.15
C GLY A 190 7.00 -24.71 -2.73
N PHE A 191 7.29 -23.74 -1.85
CA PHE A 191 6.80 -23.75 -0.47
C PHE A 191 6.23 -22.38 -0.07
N ASP A 192 4.94 -22.37 0.28
CA ASP A 192 4.22 -21.17 0.69
C ASP A 192 4.51 -20.83 2.15
N LEU A 193 5.64 -20.16 2.39
CA LEU A 193 6.07 -19.78 3.74
C LEU A 193 5.13 -18.75 4.38
N ALA A 194 4.64 -17.77 3.62
CA ALA A 194 3.73 -16.77 4.15
C ALA A 194 2.41 -17.41 4.64
N GLY A 195 1.86 -18.34 3.86
CA GLY A 195 0.71 -19.14 4.27
C GLY A 195 0.95 -19.99 5.50
N ASP A 196 2.12 -20.63 5.60
CA ASP A 196 2.47 -21.47 6.75
C ASP A 196 2.63 -20.65 8.03
N ILE A 197 3.28 -19.48 7.93
CA ILE A 197 3.39 -18.50 9.03
C ILE A 197 2.00 -18.05 9.49
N LEU A 198 1.17 -17.55 8.57
CA LEU A 198 -0.13 -16.98 8.93
C LEU A 198 -1.06 -18.03 9.53
N GLN A 199 -1.10 -19.24 8.98
CA GLN A 199 -1.90 -20.33 9.54
C GLN A 199 -1.42 -20.75 10.93
N TYR A 200 -0.10 -20.76 11.17
CA TYR A 200 0.40 -21.08 12.51
C TYR A 200 0.01 -20.03 13.55
N LEU A 201 0.08 -18.74 13.18
CA LEU A 201 -0.20 -17.63 14.10
C LEU A 201 -1.70 -17.44 14.35
N TYR A 202 -2.54 -17.65 13.33
CA TYR A 202 -3.97 -17.37 13.38
C TYR A 202 -4.87 -18.60 13.43
N GLY A 203 -4.30 -19.80 13.32
CA GLY A 203 -5.04 -21.06 13.19
C GLY A 203 -5.51 -21.31 11.76
N THR A 204 -6.52 -22.16 11.60
CA THR A 204 -7.08 -22.50 10.29
C THR A 204 -7.57 -21.25 9.55
N LEU A 205 -7.09 -21.06 8.33
CA LEU A 205 -7.45 -19.95 7.44
C LEU A 205 -8.18 -20.48 6.20
N SER A 206 -9.03 -19.65 5.60
CA SER A 206 -9.60 -19.87 4.27
C SER A 206 -8.49 -19.98 3.23
N ALA A 207 -8.74 -20.75 2.17
CA ALA A 207 -7.81 -20.84 1.05
C ALA A 207 -7.44 -19.46 0.49
N ARG A 208 -6.17 -19.25 0.16
CA ARG A 208 -5.65 -18.00 -0.38
C ARG A 208 -6.27 -17.64 -1.74
N ASN A 209 -6.32 -16.35 -2.06
CA ASN A 209 -6.71 -15.87 -3.39
C ASN A 209 -5.57 -16.07 -4.41
N ASN A 210 -5.77 -16.94 -5.41
CA ASN A 210 -4.84 -17.12 -6.53
C ASN A 210 -5.24 -16.30 -7.79
N GLY A 211 -6.35 -15.57 -7.73
CA GLY A 211 -6.82 -14.67 -8.78
C GLY A 211 -6.42 -13.21 -8.54
N THR A 212 -7.26 -12.28 -9.01
CA THR A 212 -7.06 -10.85 -8.75
C THR A 212 -7.41 -10.54 -7.30
N LEU A 213 -6.48 -9.90 -6.60
CA LEU A 213 -6.66 -9.44 -5.22
C LEU A 213 -7.80 -8.42 -5.12
N SER A 214 -8.65 -8.56 -4.11
CA SER A 214 -9.79 -7.66 -3.90
C SER A 214 -9.42 -6.35 -3.20
N GLY A 215 -8.35 -6.38 -2.40
CA GLY A 215 -7.92 -5.28 -1.56
C GLY A 215 -7.16 -4.18 -2.29
N THR A 216 -6.90 -3.11 -1.56
CA THR A 216 -6.15 -1.94 -2.06
C THR A 216 -4.75 -1.90 -1.45
N PHE A 217 -3.75 -1.64 -2.29
CA PHE A 217 -2.42 -1.24 -1.86
C PHE A 217 -2.35 0.27 -1.77
N THR A 218 -1.98 0.80 -0.62
CA THR A 218 -1.84 2.23 -0.38
C THR A 218 -0.42 2.53 0.11
N GLU A 219 0.26 3.45 -0.57
CA GLU A 219 1.48 4.04 -0.04
C GLU A 219 1.10 5.13 0.98
N PHE A 220 1.53 4.96 2.23
CA PHE A 220 1.22 5.89 3.31
C PHE A 220 2.46 6.69 3.75
N ASN A 221 2.21 7.88 4.28
CA ASN A 221 3.21 8.77 4.85
C ASN A 221 3.74 8.17 6.16
N GLN A 222 4.86 7.47 6.08
CA GLN A 222 5.55 6.88 7.22
C GLN A 222 6.23 7.96 8.08
N ALA A 223 6.54 9.12 7.50
CA ALA A 223 7.17 10.23 8.19
C ALA A 223 6.31 10.81 9.33
N GLU A 224 5.00 10.51 9.36
CA GLU A 224 4.11 10.82 10.48
C GLU A 224 4.55 10.14 11.80
N PHE A 225 5.26 9.01 11.69
CA PHE A 225 5.63 8.17 12.82
C PHE A 225 7.11 8.26 13.16
N VAL A 226 7.96 8.59 12.19
CA VAL A 226 9.40 8.67 12.34
C VAL A 226 10.04 9.46 11.21
N SER A 227 10.95 10.38 11.54
CA SER A 227 11.79 11.07 10.57
C SER A 227 13.25 10.68 10.81
N GLY A 228 13.98 10.36 9.73
CA GLY A 228 15.34 9.84 9.83
C GLY A 228 15.38 8.40 10.34
N HIS A 229 16.35 8.09 11.20
CA HIS A 229 16.50 6.78 11.85
C HIS A 229 16.58 5.57 10.92
N GLY A 230 17.07 5.76 9.69
CA GLY A 230 17.13 4.71 8.68
C GLY A 230 15.77 4.27 8.13
N MET A 231 14.68 4.96 8.47
CA MET A 231 13.34 4.69 7.95
C MET A 231 13.08 5.52 6.68
N ALA A 232 12.26 5.01 5.76
CA ALA A 232 11.80 5.78 4.61
C ALA A 232 10.70 6.77 4.98
N ALA A 233 10.48 7.77 4.13
CA ALA A 233 9.38 8.72 4.28
C ALA A 233 8.02 8.07 4.05
N THR A 234 7.96 6.97 3.31
CA THR A 234 6.73 6.26 2.96
C THR A 234 6.80 4.78 3.35
N GLY A 235 5.63 4.19 3.57
CA GLY A 235 5.43 2.77 3.82
C GLY A 235 4.24 2.25 3.01
N TRP A 236 3.98 0.95 3.04
CA TRP A 236 2.86 0.36 2.30
C TRP A 236 1.86 -0.36 3.22
N ILE A 237 0.58 -0.27 2.89
CA ILE A 237 -0.47 -1.05 3.55
C ILE A 237 -1.30 -1.76 2.48
N TYR A 238 -1.64 -3.02 2.74
CA TYR A 238 -2.63 -3.78 1.98
C TYR A 238 -3.88 -3.99 2.83
N VAL A 239 -5.03 -3.52 2.33
CA VAL A 239 -6.32 -3.61 3.02
C VAL A 239 -7.27 -4.45 2.15
N PRO A 240 -7.59 -5.70 2.54
CA PRO A 240 -8.62 -6.51 1.88
C PRO A 240 -9.97 -5.78 1.81
N GLN A 241 -10.72 -6.00 0.73
CA GLN A 241 -12.06 -5.39 0.59
C GLN A 241 -12.99 -5.75 1.75
N SER A 242 -12.86 -6.96 2.31
CA SER A 242 -13.66 -7.41 3.45
C SER A 242 -13.51 -6.54 4.71
N CYS A 243 -12.40 -5.80 4.83
CA CYS A 243 -12.12 -4.93 5.97
C CYS A 243 -12.98 -3.65 6.00
N SER A 244 -13.75 -3.35 4.95
CA SER A 244 -14.74 -2.27 4.99
C SER A 244 -16.00 -2.64 5.78
N SER A 245 -16.25 -3.93 6.01
CA SER A 245 -17.50 -4.45 6.57
C SER A 245 -17.32 -5.40 7.75
N THR A 246 -16.08 -5.72 8.12
CA THR A 246 -15.78 -6.71 9.17
C THR A 246 -14.54 -6.27 9.95
N SER A 247 -14.50 -6.59 11.25
CA SER A 247 -13.30 -6.37 12.06
C SER A 247 -12.15 -7.23 11.53
N CYS A 248 -11.07 -6.57 11.09
CA CYS A 248 -9.90 -7.23 10.53
C CYS A 248 -8.79 -7.46 11.54
N ARG A 249 -7.98 -8.47 11.27
CA ARG A 249 -6.72 -8.76 11.97
C ARG A 249 -5.61 -7.91 11.37
N VAL A 250 -4.46 -7.80 12.05
CA VAL A 250 -3.31 -7.02 11.53
C VAL A 250 -2.05 -7.86 11.55
N HIS A 251 -1.33 -7.92 10.44
CA HIS A 251 -0.02 -8.53 10.38
C HIS A 251 1.00 -7.54 9.82
N VAL A 252 2.07 -7.30 10.57
CA VAL A 252 3.20 -6.47 10.10
C VAL A 252 4.20 -7.37 9.37
N VAL A 253 4.61 -6.98 8.16
CA VAL A 253 5.55 -7.73 7.34
C VAL A 253 6.81 -6.91 7.10
N LEU A 254 7.94 -7.37 7.62
CA LEU A 254 9.21 -6.65 7.63
C LEU A 254 10.18 -7.27 6.63
N HIS A 255 10.68 -6.44 5.72
CA HIS A 255 11.68 -6.84 4.73
C HIS A 255 13.08 -7.03 5.34
N GLY A 256 13.95 -7.76 4.64
CA GLY A 256 15.35 -7.90 5.00
C GLY A 256 16.21 -6.71 4.56
N CYS A 257 17.52 -6.81 4.79
CA CYS A 257 18.47 -5.84 4.25
C CYS A 257 18.40 -5.77 2.73
N LYS A 258 18.54 -4.57 2.15
CA LYS A 258 18.47 -4.31 0.70
C LYS A 258 17.18 -4.80 0.02
N GLN A 259 16.09 -4.83 0.77
CA GLN A 259 14.76 -5.22 0.27
C GLN A 259 13.70 -4.13 0.49
N ASN A 260 14.12 -2.91 0.83
CA ASN A 260 13.21 -1.78 0.87
C ASN A 260 12.75 -1.40 -0.54
N TYR A 261 11.75 -0.52 -0.60
CA TYR A 261 11.18 -0.06 -1.87
C TYR A 261 12.21 0.59 -2.80
N THR A 262 13.18 1.32 -2.26
CA THR A 262 14.22 1.98 -3.09
C THR A 262 15.14 0.93 -3.76
N ASP A 263 15.47 -0.15 -3.06
CA ASP A 263 16.39 -1.16 -3.55
C ASP A 263 15.75 -2.14 -4.53
N ILE A 264 14.49 -2.55 -4.31
CA ILE A 264 13.85 -3.60 -5.13
C ILE A 264 12.44 -3.27 -5.63
N GLY A 265 11.96 -2.04 -5.43
CA GLY A 265 10.60 -1.63 -5.76
C GLY A 265 9.56 -2.31 -4.86
N ASP A 266 8.37 -2.55 -5.40
CA ASP A 266 7.27 -3.18 -4.69
C ASP A 266 7.36 -4.72 -4.59
N LYS A 267 8.47 -5.34 -5.02
CA LYS A 267 8.60 -6.79 -5.09
C LYS A 267 8.37 -7.48 -3.75
N TYR A 268 8.89 -6.92 -2.65
CA TYR A 268 8.65 -7.50 -1.32
C TYR A 268 7.20 -7.32 -0.86
N VAL A 269 6.61 -6.16 -1.15
CA VAL A 269 5.22 -5.85 -0.82
C VAL A 269 4.26 -6.74 -1.59
N ARG A 270 4.51 -7.01 -2.88
CA ARG A 270 3.59 -7.73 -3.75
C ARG A 270 3.79 -9.24 -3.77
N ASN A 271 5.04 -9.70 -3.72
CA ASN A 271 5.38 -11.04 -4.19
C ASN A 271 5.92 -11.97 -3.10
N THR A 272 5.73 -11.64 -1.82
CA THR A 272 6.12 -12.50 -0.68
C THR A 272 5.01 -13.47 -0.25
N GLY A 273 3.87 -13.48 -0.95
CA GLY A 273 2.77 -14.43 -0.74
C GLY A 273 1.72 -14.00 0.29
N TYR A 274 2.03 -13.09 1.22
CA TYR A 274 1.12 -12.70 2.31
C TYR A 274 -0.22 -12.13 1.82
N ASN A 275 -0.22 -11.27 0.79
CA ASN A 275 -1.44 -10.58 0.34
C ASN A 275 -2.55 -11.54 -0.07
N ARG A 276 -2.20 -12.67 -0.70
CA ARG A 276 -3.16 -13.69 -1.16
C ARG A 276 -3.91 -14.34 -0.02
N TRP A 277 -3.23 -14.57 1.10
CA TRP A 277 -3.84 -15.09 2.31
C TRP A 277 -4.64 -14.02 3.02
N ALA A 278 -4.09 -12.82 3.15
CA ALA A 278 -4.76 -11.68 3.75
C ALA A 278 -6.11 -11.38 3.09
N ASP A 279 -6.17 -11.45 1.77
CA ASP A 279 -7.34 -11.09 0.96
C ASP A 279 -8.59 -11.93 1.26
N THR A 280 -8.43 -13.22 1.54
CA THR A 280 -9.54 -14.13 1.85
C THR A 280 -9.75 -14.34 3.34
N ASN A 281 -8.96 -13.69 4.18
CA ASN A 281 -8.92 -13.93 5.62
C ASN A 281 -9.05 -12.66 6.46
N SER A 282 -9.42 -11.51 5.88
CA SER A 282 -9.63 -10.27 6.64
C SER A 282 -8.41 -9.91 7.51
N ILE A 283 -7.22 -9.95 6.90
CA ILE A 283 -5.95 -9.58 7.53
C ILE A 283 -5.41 -8.34 6.82
N ILE A 284 -5.28 -7.24 7.53
CA ILE A 284 -4.59 -6.05 7.05
C ILE A 284 -3.08 -6.29 7.13
N LEU A 285 -2.35 -5.96 6.08
CA LEU A 285 -0.89 -6.08 6.07
C LEU A 285 -0.24 -4.71 6.08
N ILE A 286 0.64 -4.46 7.04
CA ILE A 286 1.46 -3.24 7.10
C ILE A 286 2.88 -3.63 6.71
N TYR A 287 3.46 -2.90 5.76
CA TYR A 287 4.81 -3.07 5.24
C TYR A 287 5.64 -1.80 5.50
N PRO A 288 6.14 -1.61 6.74
CA PRO A 288 7.09 -0.54 7.04
C PRO A 288 8.32 -0.65 6.13
N GLN A 289 8.88 0.50 5.75
CA GLN A 289 10.04 0.56 4.86
C GLN A 289 11.22 1.24 5.55
N THR A 290 12.39 0.62 5.47
CA THR A 290 13.66 1.33 5.71
C THR A 290 14.01 2.20 4.50
N SER A 291 14.98 3.09 4.65
CA SER A 291 15.57 3.85 3.54
C SER A 291 17.00 3.41 3.26
N THR A 292 17.58 3.89 2.16
CA THR A 292 19.01 3.71 1.85
C THR A 292 19.94 4.47 2.80
N ALA A 293 19.40 5.34 3.67
CA ALA A 293 20.16 5.97 4.75
C ALA A 293 20.42 5.00 5.92
N ALA A 294 19.66 3.91 6.04
CA ALA A 294 19.96 2.84 6.99
C ALA A 294 21.23 2.08 6.59
N THR A 295 21.97 1.60 7.58
CA THR A 295 23.13 0.73 7.32
C THR A 295 22.68 -0.52 6.56
N ASN A 296 23.19 -0.70 5.33
CA ASN A 296 22.77 -1.75 4.39
C ASN A 296 21.26 -1.82 4.11
N SER A 297 20.54 -0.70 4.25
CA SER A 297 19.08 -0.65 4.15
C SER A 297 18.37 -1.58 5.16
N CYS A 298 19.03 -1.97 6.24
CA CYS A 298 18.50 -2.91 7.23
C CYS A 298 17.68 -2.20 8.30
N PHE A 299 16.71 -2.91 8.90
CA PHE A 299 16.16 -2.48 10.19
C PHE A 299 17.26 -2.46 11.27
N ASP A 300 17.14 -1.62 12.29
CA ASP A 300 18.11 -1.55 13.39
C ASP A 300 17.92 -2.71 14.36
N TRP A 301 18.80 -3.70 14.24
CA TRP A 301 18.84 -4.90 15.07
C TRP A 301 20.15 -5.06 15.86
N TRP A 302 21.07 -4.10 15.74
CA TRP A 302 22.35 -4.14 16.42
C TRP A 302 22.79 -2.81 17.02
N GLY A 303 21.93 -1.79 16.98
CA GLY A 303 22.15 -0.49 17.60
C GLY A 303 22.94 0.47 16.74
N TYR A 304 22.87 0.34 15.40
CA TYR A 304 23.58 1.25 14.51
C TYR A 304 22.96 2.64 14.48
N ASP A 305 21.65 2.73 14.73
CA ASP A 305 20.91 3.99 14.78
C ASP A 305 20.77 4.48 16.23
N ASN A 306 20.36 3.59 17.15
CA ASN A 306 20.09 3.98 18.52
C ASN A 306 20.50 2.92 19.55
N ALA A 307 21.09 3.33 20.68
CA ALA A 307 21.46 2.41 21.77
C ALA A 307 20.25 1.68 22.40
N ASN A 308 19.03 2.22 22.26
CA ASN A 308 17.79 1.60 22.72
C ASN A 308 17.07 0.81 21.62
N TYR A 309 17.72 0.44 20.51
CA TYR A 309 17.13 -0.25 19.35
C TYR A 309 16.24 -1.47 19.70
N ALA A 310 16.56 -2.17 20.80
CA ALA A 310 15.80 -3.33 21.26
C ALA A 310 14.72 -2.99 22.32
N LYS A 311 14.66 -1.78 22.88
CA LYS A 311 13.67 -1.38 23.90
C LYS A 311 12.52 -0.60 23.29
N LYS A 312 11.41 -0.41 24.02
CA LYS A 312 10.26 0.39 23.55
C LYS A 312 10.61 1.81 23.09
N SER A 313 11.69 2.41 23.60
CA SER A 313 12.13 3.73 23.15
C SER A 313 12.94 3.71 21.84
N GLY A 314 13.21 2.54 21.26
CA GLY A 314 13.89 2.37 19.98
C GLY A 314 13.08 3.03 18.85
N PRO A 315 13.64 4.00 18.10
CA PRO A 315 12.87 4.81 17.14
C PRO A 315 12.12 3.99 16.08
N GLN A 316 12.78 3.01 15.46
CA GLN A 316 12.15 2.19 14.42
C GLN A 316 11.00 1.34 14.98
N MET A 317 11.18 0.73 16.16
CA MET A 317 10.11 -0.07 16.77
C MET A 317 8.94 0.78 17.22
N ALA A 318 9.21 1.93 17.85
CA ALA A 318 8.18 2.87 18.28
C ALA A 318 7.34 3.35 17.09
N ALA A 319 7.98 3.62 15.95
CA ALA A 319 7.30 3.98 14.73
C ALA A 319 6.37 2.86 14.22
N ILE A 320 6.88 1.64 14.12
CA ILE A 320 6.11 0.49 13.64
C ILE A 320 4.93 0.20 14.57
N LYS A 321 5.14 0.29 15.89
CA LYS A 321 4.06 0.17 16.86
C LYS A 321 3.03 1.28 16.64
N ALA A 322 3.43 2.54 16.50
CA ALA A 322 2.50 3.64 16.26
C ALA A 322 1.68 3.47 14.96
N MET A 323 2.25 2.85 13.92
CA MET A 323 1.50 2.45 12.72
C MET A 323 0.42 1.41 13.03
N VAL A 324 0.74 0.39 13.84
CA VAL A 324 -0.24 -0.60 14.31
C VAL A 324 -1.31 0.06 15.17
N ASP A 325 -0.95 0.97 16.08
CA ASP A 325 -1.92 1.72 16.91
C ASP A 325 -2.86 2.53 16.05
N ARG A 326 -2.35 3.22 15.01
CA ARG A 326 -3.20 3.94 14.06
C ARG A 326 -4.17 2.98 13.39
N VAL A 327 -3.71 1.87 12.82
CA VAL A 327 -4.58 0.92 12.09
C VAL A 327 -5.62 0.27 13.00
N THR A 328 -5.26 -0.04 14.23
CA THR A 328 -6.16 -0.66 15.22
C THR A 328 -7.06 0.33 15.95
N SER A 329 -6.73 1.61 15.93
CA SER A 329 -7.64 2.65 16.40
C SER A 329 -8.89 2.66 15.50
N GLY A 330 -10.07 2.59 16.12
CA GLY A 330 -11.33 2.83 15.42
C GLY A 330 -11.31 4.18 14.72
N SER A 331 -12.17 4.40 13.74
CA SER A 331 -12.48 5.75 13.28
C SER A 331 -13.25 6.49 14.40
N THR A 332 -12.61 6.71 15.55
CA THR A 332 -13.08 7.67 16.53
C THR A 332 -12.84 9.03 15.91
N GLY A 333 -13.92 9.72 15.56
CA GLY A 333 -13.86 11.17 15.47
C GLY A 333 -13.26 11.68 16.78
N GLY A 334 -12.02 12.19 16.71
CA GLY A 334 -11.23 12.65 17.86
C GLY A 334 -10.26 11.60 18.41
N GLY A 335 -8.95 11.85 18.53
CA GLY A 335 -8.28 13.12 18.31
C GLY A 335 -6.77 13.15 18.53
N SER A 336 -6.31 14.40 18.54
CA SER A 336 -4.98 14.95 18.83
C SER A 336 -3.87 14.72 17.80
N GLY A 337 -4.02 15.46 16.69
CA GLY A 337 -2.99 15.76 15.71
C GLY A 337 -3.53 16.75 14.67
N GLY A 338 -4.02 17.92 15.09
CA GLY A 338 -4.34 19.07 14.23
C GLY A 338 -5.05 18.77 12.89
N GLY A 339 -6.11 17.94 12.88
CA GLY A 339 -6.90 17.57 11.70
C GLY A 339 -8.27 18.29 11.67
N SER A 340 -8.74 18.67 10.50
CA SER A 340 -9.95 19.50 10.31
C SER A 340 -11.23 18.72 10.62
N THR A 341 -12.24 19.37 11.19
CA THR A 341 -13.56 18.77 11.48
C THR A 341 -14.53 18.82 10.28
N LEU A 342 -14.06 19.23 9.11
CA LEU A 342 -14.90 19.37 7.92
C LEU A 342 -15.48 18.03 7.46
N ALA A 343 -16.78 18.02 7.19
CA ALA A 343 -17.50 16.89 6.64
C ALA A 343 -17.01 16.56 5.21
N ALA A 344 -17.15 15.30 4.83
CA ALA A 344 -16.85 14.88 3.46
C ALA A 344 -17.79 15.57 2.46
N PRO A 345 -17.26 16.12 1.34
CA PRO A 345 -18.09 16.61 0.25
C PRO A 345 -19.08 15.56 -0.25
N THR A 346 -20.33 15.96 -0.44
CA THR A 346 -21.40 15.09 -0.95
C THR A 346 -21.74 15.43 -2.40
N GLY A 347 -22.50 14.57 -3.07
CA GLY A 347 -22.93 14.82 -4.46
C GLY A 347 -21.78 14.84 -5.47
N VAL A 348 -20.67 14.15 -5.16
CA VAL A 348 -19.54 14.05 -6.09
C VAL A 348 -19.99 13.31 -7.35
N GLY A 349 -19.77 13.93 -8.51
CA GLY A 349 -20.19 13.40 -9.80
C GLY A 349 -19.24 13.82 -10.93
N THR A 350 -19.29 13.08 -12.03
CA THR A 350 -18.45 13.30 -13.21
C THR A 350 -19.31 13.74 -14.41
N SER A 351 -18.77 14.62 -15.26
CA SER A 351 -19.44 15.14 -16.46
C SER A 351 -18.42 15.65 -17.49
N GLY A 352 -18.87 16.00 -18.70
CA GLY A 352 -18.01 16.67 -19.68
C GLY A 352 -16.80 15.84 -20.16
N ALA A 353 -16.92 14.52 -20.21
CA ALA A 353 -15.85 13.62 -20.62
C ALA A 353 -15.34 13.96 -22.04
N THR A 354 -14.03 14.10 -22.17
CA THR A 354 -13.33 14.13 -23.47
C THR A 354 -12.41 12.92 -23.58
N SER A 355 -11.61 12.84 -24.64
CA SER A 355 -10.58 11.81 -24.74
C SER A 355 -9.45 11.95 -23.72
N SER A 356 -9.34 13.11 -23.07
CA SER A 356 -8.22 13.42 -22.18
C SER A 356 -8.59 14.28 -20.97
N SER A 357 -9.88 14.46 -20.68
CA SER A 357 -10.34 15.25 -19.53
C SER A 357 -11.72 14.83 -19.01
N MET A 358 -12.00 15.18 -17.76
CA MET A 358 -13.29 14.99 -17.09
C MET A 358 -13.57 16.17 -16.15
N VAL A 359 -14.82 16.60 -16.05
CA VAL A 359 -15.26 17.59 -15.06
C VAL A 359 -15.82 16.86 -13.85
N ILE A 360 -15.32 17.21 -12.66
CA ILE A 360 -15.75 16.69 -11.35
C ILE A 360 -16.51 17.82 -10.65
N GLY A 361 -17.73 17.55 -10.19
CA GLY A 361 -18.54 18.51 -9.42
C GLY A 361 -18.98 17.92 -8.08
N TRP A 362 -19.20 18.76 -7.08
CA TRP A 362 -19.65 18.37 -5.74
C TRP A 362 -20.49 19.47 -5.06
N ASN A 363 -21.08 19.15 -3.90
CA ASN A 363 -21.77 20.12 -3.06
C ASN A 363 -20.79 20.84 -2.13
N ALA A 364 -21.03 22.13 -1.87
CA ALA A 364 -20.22 22.90 -0.93
C ALA A 364 -20.31 22.34 0.50
N VAL A 365 -19.19 22.35 1.21
CA VAL A 365 -19.07 21.99 2.63
C VAL A 365 -18.97 23.26 3.45
N SER A 366 -19.84 23.39 4.47
CA SER A 366 -19.80 24.54 5.39
C SER A 366 -18.48 24.59 6.15
N GLY A 367 -17.83 25.76 6.18
CA GLY A 367 -16.52 25.96 6.82
C GLY A 367 -15.31 25.65 5.93
N ALA A 368 -15.50 25.17 4.71
CA ALA A 368 -14.41 24.94 3.76
C ALA A 368 -13.92 26.26 3.16
N ALA A 369 -12.61 26.49 3.21
CA ALA A 369 -11.93 27.54 2.44
C ALA A 369 -11.58 27.08 1.02
N SER A 370 -11.36 25.79 0.82
CA SER A 370 -11.06 25.19 -0.48
C SER A 370 -11.31 23.68 -0.50
N TYR A 371 -10.99 23.03 -1.62
CA TYR A 371 -11.13 21.59 -1.83
C TYR A 371 -9.91 21.01 -2.54
N ASN A 372 -9.66 19.73 -2.28
CA ASN A 372 -8.74 18.92 -3.07
C ASN A 372 -9.50 17.81 -3.79
N VAL A 373 -9.08 17.51 -5.01
CA VAL A 373 -9.67 16.51 -5.88
C VAL A 373 -8.64 15.42 -6.12
N TYR A 374 -9.09 14.17 -6.01
CA TYR A 374 -8.27 12.98 -6.11
C TYR A 374 -8.75 12.14 -7.28
N ARG A 375 -7.84 11.67 -8.15
CA ARG A 375 -8.09 10.67 -9.19
C ARG A 375 -7.42 9.36 -8.78
N SER A 376 -8.20 8.29 -8.66
CA SER A 376 -7.74 6.96 -8.26
C SER A 376 -6.88 6.99 -6.98
N GLY A 377 -7.29 7.82 -6.00
CA GLY A 377 -6.59 8.01 -4.73
C GLY A 377 -5.47 9.05 -4.73
N SER A 378 -5.10 9.61 -5.89
CA SER A 378 -4.01 10.61 -6.00
C SER A 378 -4.55 12.02 -6.21
N LYS A 379 -4.07 13.01 -5.44
CA LYS A 379 -4.47 14.42 -5.61
C LYS A 379 -4.06 14.93 -7.01
N VAL A 380 -4.99 15.54 -7.73
CA VAL A 380 -4.79 16.01 -9.11
C VAL A 380 -4.75 17.53 -9.25
N ASN A 381 -5.29 18.28 -8.30
CA ASN A 381 -5.22 19.74 -8.31
C ASN A 381 -3.92 20.24 -7.69
N ALA A 382 -3.13 21.04 -8.44
CA ALA A 382 -1.90 21.66 -7.93
C ALA A 382 -2.18 22.81 -6.96
N SER A 383 -3.23 23.60 -7.24
CA SER A 383 -3.71 24.69 -6.40
C SER A 383 -5.03 24.33 -5.73
N ALA A 384 -5.26 24.88 -4.55
CA ALA A 384 -6.49 24.72 -3.80
C ALA A 384 -7.71 25.18 -4.63
N VAL A 385 -8.74 24.32 -4.76
CA VAL A 385 -9.94 24.64 -5.54
C VAL A 385 -10.91 25.41 -4.66
N THR A 386 -11.19 26.66 -4.95
CA THR A 386 -12.12 27.49 -4.15
C THR A 386 -13.58 27.34 -4.58
N GLY A 387 -13.83 26.83 -5.78
CA GLY A 387 -15.16 26.47 -6.28
C GLY A 387 -15.54 25.02 -5.97
N THR A 388 -16.72 24.61 -6.43
CA THR A 388 -17.24 23.24 -6.25
C THR A 388 -17.15 22.37 -7.51
N THR A 389 -16.26 22.76 -8.44
CA THR A 389 -15.99 22.02 -9.67
C THR A 389 -14.51 22.04 -10.00
N TYR A 390 -14.03 20.98 -10.65
CA TYR A 390 -12.65 20.85 -11.11
C TYR A 390 -12.61 20.10 -12.44
N THR A 391 -11.82 20.57 -13.40
CA THR A 391 -11.59 19.85 -14.66
C THR A 391 -10.25 19.13 -14.57
N ASP A 392 -10.30 17.81 -14.47
CA ASP A 392 -9.11 16.97 -14.51
C ASP A 392 -8.71 16.70 -15.96
N THR A 393 -7.42 16.87 -16.29
CA THR A 393 -6.88 16.80 -17.65
C THR A 393 -5.71 15.82 -17.72
N GLY A 394 -5.22 15.51 -18.93
CA GLY A 394 -4.13 14.55 -19.14
C GLY A 394 -4.55 13.09 -18.93
N LEU A 395 -5.85 12.79 -19.07
CA LEU A 395 -6.38 11.43 -18.96
C LEU A 395 -6.05 10.62 -20.22
N ALA A 396 -5.91 9.31 -20.07
CA ALA A 396 -5.87 8.40 -21.20
C ALA A 396 -7.28 8.23 -21.76
N ALA A 397 -7.38 8.06 -23.08
CA ALA A 397 -8.64 7.80 -23.75
C ALA A 397 -9.23 6.43 -23.39
N SER A 398 -10.55 6.29 -23.51
CA SER A 398 -11.29 5.04 -23.26
C SER A 398 -10.97 4.40 -21.91
N THR A 399 -10.64 5.22 -20.90
CA THR A 399 -10.17 4.75 -19.59
C THR A 399 -11.14 5.21 -18.51
N THR A 400 -11.57 4.27 -17.67
CA THR A 400 -12.40 4.57 -16.50
C THR A 400 -11.51 5.03 -15.35
N TYR A 401 -11.87 6.15 -14.76
CA TYR A 401 -11.24 6.69 -13.57
C TYR A 401 -12.27 6.85 -12.46
N SER A 402 -11.76 7.00 -11.24
CA SER A 402 -12.54 7.26 -10.04
C SER A 402 -12.05 8.55 -9.40
N TRP A 403 -12.95 9.42 -8.96
CA TRP A 403 -12.62 10.69 -8.33
C TRP A 403 -13.28 10.86 -6.96
N SER A 404 -12.50 11.33 -6.00
CA SER A 404 -12.97 11.73 -4.67
C SER A 404 -12.58 13.18 -4.38
N VAL A 405 -13.27 13.81 -3.45
CA VAL A 405 -13.05 15.21 -3.07
C VAL A 405 -12.99 15.30 -1.55
N THR A 406 -12.13 16.16 -1.03
CA THR A 406 -12.06 16.56 0.38
C THR A 406 -12.26 18.07 0.48
N ALA A 407 -12.77 18.51 1.62
CA ALA A 407 -12.82 19.92 1.96
C ALA A 407 -11.58 20.31 2.79
N VAL A 408 -11.13 21.55 2.67
CA VAL A 408 -9.98 22.11 3.39
C VAL A 408 -10.41 23.39 4.10
N ASP A 409 -10.09 23.52 5.38
CA ASP A 409 -10.49 24.67 6.20
C ASP A 409 -9.56 25.89 6.00
N PRO A 410 -9.89 27.07 6.58
CA PRO A 410 -9.05 28.27 6.46
C PRO A 410 -7.63 28.13 7.03
N SER A 411 -7.35 27.10 7.85
CA SER A 411 -6.04 26.81 8.41
C SER A 411 -5.24 25.82 7.54
N ASN A 412 -5.70 25.55 6.31
CA ASN A 412 -5.14 24.57 5.37
C ASN A 412 -5.16 23.13 5.88
N VAL A 413 -6.11 22.79 6.73
CA VAL A 413 -6.27 21.43 7.22
C VAL A 413 -7.38 20.73 6.44
N GLU A 414 -7.10 19.52 5.96
CA GLU A 414 -8.00 18.72 5.13
C GLU A 414 -8.94 17.86 5.97
N GLY A 415 -10.21 17.80 5.57
CA GLY A 415 -11.27 17.03 6.22
C GLY A 415 -11.51 15.66 5.59
N ALA A 416 -12.65 15.05 5.89
CA ALA A 416 -12.98 13.71 5.42
C ALA A 416 -13.10 13.62 3.89
N MET A 417 -12.74 12.47 3.32
CA MET A 417 -12.85 12.20 1.88
C MET A 417 -14.25 11.74 1.49
N SER A 418 -14.74 12.22 0.36
CA SER A 418 -16.03 11.82 -0.21
C SER A 418 -16.06 10.36 -0.65
N THR A 419 -17.28 9.84 -0.83
CA THR A 419 -17.48 8.67 -1.69
C THR A 419 -16.99 8.98 -3.11
N ALA A 420 -16.45 7.97 -3.78
CA ALA A 420 -15.85 8.15 -5.09
C ALA A 420 -16.90 8.13 -6.21
N ALA A 421 -16.74 9.01 -7.19
CA ALA A 421 -17.52 9.03 -8.42
C ALA A 421 -16.68 8.50 -9.58
N THR A 422 -17.24 7.65 -10.43
CA THR A 422 -16.51 7.09 -11.58
C THR A 422 -16.92 7.78 -12.89
N GLY A 423 -16.05 7.71 -13.89
CA GLY A 423 -16.33 8.21 -15.23
C GLY A 423 -15.31 7.69 -16.25
N THR A 424 -15.75 7.51 -17.49
CA THR A 424 -14.92 6.97 -18.57
C THR A 424 -14.67 8.04 -19.62
N THR A 425 -13.40 8.25 -19.97
CA THR A 425 -13.01 9.17 -21.06
C THR A 425 -13.43 8.64 -22.42
N LEU A 426 -13.59 9.55 -23.37
CA LEU A 426 -13.87 9.20 -24.77
C LEU A 426 -12.64 8.57 -25.43
N ALA A 427 -12.80 7.95 -26.59
CA ALA A 427 -11.69 7.45 -27.39
C ALA A 427 -10.80 8.59 -27.93
N ALA A 428 -9.49 8.35 -28.13
CA ALA A 428 -8.55 9.34 -28.65
C ALA A 428 -8.90 9.66 -30.10
N SER A 429 -9.07 10.95 -30.43
CA SER A 429 -9.33 11.37 -31.80
C SER A 429 -8.02 11.31 -32.62
N GLY A 430 -7.79 10.17 -33.25
CA GLY A 430 -6.65 9.89 -34.13
C GLY A 430 -6.95 8.79 -35.15
N GLY A 431 -8.16 8.79 -35.69
CA GLY A 431 -8.65 7.90 -36.73
C GLY A 431 -10.12 8.20 -36.95
N GLY A 432 -10.48 8.73 -38.11
CA GLY A 432 -11.82 9.26 -38.38
C GLY A 432 -12.92 8.25 -38.08
N THR A 433 -13.77 8.58 -37.12
CA THR A 433 -15.20 8.34 -37.30
C THR A 433 -15.83 9.70 -37.49
N THR A 434 -16.32 9.93 -38.70
CA THR A 434 -17.24 11.02 -39.00
C THR A 434 -18.31 11.03 -37.90
N PRO A 435 -18.63 12.19 -37.27
CA PRO A 435 -19.70 12.22 -36.29
C PRO A 435 -20.94 11.59 -36.89
N VAL A 436 -21.47 10.54 -36.25
CA VAL A 436 -22.65 9.86 -36.75
C VAL A 436 -23.84 10.68 -36.31
N CYS A 437 -24.43 11.39 -37.26
CA CYS A 437 -25.69 12.09 -37.07
C CYS A 437 -26.86 11.20 -37.51
N TYR A 438 -27.92 11.23 -36.72
CA TYR A 438 -29.19 10.59 -37.03
C TYR A 438 -30.25 11.68 -37.09
N THR A 439 -30.87 11.87 -38.25
CA THR A 439 -32.05 12.74 -38.41
C THR A 439 -33.27 11.85 -38.56
N ALA A 440 -34.15 11.84 -37.57
CA ALA A 440 -35.38 11.06 -37.61
C ALA A 440 -36.49 11.74 -36.78
N SER A 441 -37.70 11.22 -36.89
CA SER A 441 -38.78 11.65 -36.02
C SER A 441 -38.46 11.33 -34.55
N ASN A 442 -38.98 12.14 -33.64
CA ASN A 442 -38.79 11.95 -32.21
C ASN A 442 -39.24 10.55 -31.75
N TYR A 443 -40.34 10.03 -32.32
CA TYR A 443 -40.76 8.62 -32.12
C TYR A 443 -39.67 7.62 -32.53
N ALA A 444 -39.09 7.79 -33.72
CA ALA A 444 -38.06 6.89 -34.26
C ALA A 444 -36.73 6.97 -33.48
N HIS A 445 -36.43 8.09 -32.83
CA HIS A 445 -35.29 8.19 -31.92
C HIS A 445 -35.48 7.38 -30.63
N THR A 446 -36.69 7.39 -30.06
CA THR A 446 -37.00 6.61 -28.87
C THR A 446 -36.95 5.10 -29.16
N THR A 447 -37.57 4.65 -30.26
CA THR A 447 -37.58 3.21 -30.62
C THR A 447 -36.20 2.66 -30.95
N ALA A 448 -35.32 3.48 -31.53
CA ALA A 448 -33.95 3.10 -31.82
C ALA A 448 -32.98 3.29 -30.64
N GLY A 449 -33.49 3.59 -29.43
CA GLY A 449 -32.68 3.72 -28.22
C GLY A 449 -31.73 4.93 -28.22
N ARG A 450 -32.01 5.96 -29.04
CA ARG A 450 -31.26 7.23 -29.13
C ARG A 450 -31.87 8.36 -28.27
N ALA A 451 -33.09 8.18 -27.80
CA ALA A 451 -33.82 9.12 -26.94
C ALA A 451 -34.70 8.38 -25.92
N THR A 452 -35.15 9.07 -24.88
CA THR A 452 -36.16 8.61 -23.92
C THR A 452 -37.43 9.46 -24.05
N GLN A 453 -38.56 8.94 -23.57
CA GLN A 453 -39.85 9.63 -23.63
C GLN A 453 -40.45 9.69 -22.23
N THR A 454 -40.92 10.88 -21.84
CA THR A 454 -41.68 11.09 -20.61
C THR A 454 -42.72 12.19 -20.84
N GLY A 455 -43.97 11.97 -20.42
CA GLY A 455 -45.01 13.01 -20.43
C GLY A 455 -45.36 13.58 -21.80
N GLY A 456 -45.25 12.78 -22.88
CA GLY A 456 -45.53 13.22 -24.25
C GLY A 456 -44.38 13.98 -24.94
N TYR A 457 -43.25 14.17 -24.26
CA TYR A 457 -42.03 14.79 -24.79
C TYR A 457 -40.90 13.78 -24.94
N THR A 458 -39.96 14.09 -25.84
CA THR A 458 -38.79 13.26 -26.15
C THR A 458 -37.52 13.97 -25.69
N TYR A 459 -36.59 13.22 -25.10
CA TYR A 459 -35.33 13.73 -24.57
C TYR A 459 -34.16 12.93 -25.12
N ALA A 460 -33.11 13.61 -25.59
CA ALA A 460 -31.94 12.93 -26.16
C ALA A 460 -31.24 12.06 -25.09
N LYS A 461 -30.93 10.81 -25.41
CA LYS A 461 -30.35 9.86 -24.45
C LYS A 461 -28.93 10.31 -24.07
N GLY A 462 -28.68 10.44 -22.77
CA GLY A 462 -27.41 10.91 -22.21
C GLY A 462 -27.41 12.41 -21.91
N SER A 463 -27.77 13.27 -22.86
CA SER A 463 -27.76 14.75 -22.64
C SER A 463 -29.04 15.31 -22.04
N ASN A 464 -30.16 14.57 -22.11
CA ASN A 464 -31.49 15.00 -21.68
C ASN A 464 -31.99 16.30 -22.35
N GLN A 465 -31.43 16.68 -23.50
CA GLN A 465 -31.92 17.83 -24.25
C GLN A 465 -33.34 17.55 -24.76
N ASN A 466 -34.26 18.48 -24.48
CA ASN A 466 -35.65 18.37 -24.91
C ASN A 466 -35.73 18.50 -26.45
N MET A 467 -36.19 17.43 -27.09
CA MET A 467 -36.35 17.32 -28.54
C MET A 467 -37.74 17.74 -29.02
N GLY A 468 -38.65 18.09 -28.09
CA GLY A 468 -40.04 18.42 -28.37
C GLY A 468 -40.98 17.21 -28.27
N LEU A 469 -42.15 17.32 -28.90
CA LEU A 469 -43.22 16.33 -28.78
C LEU A 469 -42.79 14.95 -29.30
N TRP A 470 -43.19 13.89 -28.59
CA TRP A 470 -43.02 12.51 -29.03
C TRP A 470 -44.08 12.15 -30.07
N ASN A 471 -43.75 12.34 -31.34
CA ASN A 471 -44.60 11.96 -32.46
C ASN A 471 -43.74 11.66 -33.70
N THR A 472 -44.41 11.30 -34.80
CA THR A 472 -43.78 10.98 -36.08
C THR A 472 -43.53 12.21 -36.97
N PHE A 473 -44.01 13.39 -36.59
CA PHE A 473 -43.94 14.63 -37.39
C PHE A 473 -42.77 15.55 -37.00
N VAL A 474 -42.41 15.61 -35.71
CA VAL A 474 -41.29 16.41 -35.21
C VAL A 474 -40.01 15.62 -35.43
N THR A 475 -39.11 16.21 -36.21
CA THR A 475 -37.83 15.60 -36.60
C THR A 475 -36.68 16.36 -35.93
N THR A 476 -35.74 15.63 -35.35
CA THR A 476 -34.57 16.19 -34.67
C THR A 476 -33.31 15.52 -35.19
N THR A 477 -32.23 16.28 -35.40
CA THR A 477 -30.92 15.69 -35.67
C THR A 477 -30.19 15.47 -34.35
N LEU A 478 -29.80 14.22 -34.09
CA LEU A 478 -28.96 13.84 -32.96
C LEU A 478 -27.56 13.50 -33.45
N LYS A 479 -26.57 14.19 -32.90
CA LYS A 479 -25.15 13.87 -33.04
C LYS A 479 -24.75 12.92 -31.91
N GLN A 480 -24.21 11.75 -32.27
CA GLN A 480 -23.64 10.83 -31.28
C GLN A 480 -22.25 11.30 -30.87
N THR A 481 -22.08 11.69 -29.60
CA THR A 481 -20.79 12.17 -29.06
C THR A 481 -20.13 11.18 -28.11
N GLY A 482 -20.78 10.04 -27.85
CA GLY A 482 -20.24 8.93 -27.08
C GLY A 482 -21.15 7.70 -27.14
N THR A 483 -20.71 6.58 -26.56
CA THR A 483 -21.54 5.38 -26.42
C THR A 483 -22.79 5.71 -25.62
N ASN A 484 -23.97 5.57 -26.24
CA ASN A 484 -25.27 5.96 -25.66
C ASN A 484 -25.43 7.44 -25.26
N TYR A 485 -24.60 8.36 -25.78
CA TYR A 485 -24.69 9.79 -25.50
C TYR A 485 -24.95 10.59 -26.79
N TYR A 486 -26.09 11.26 -26.83
CA TYR A 486 -26.59 12.01 -27.99
C TYR A 486 -26.92 13.44 -27.60
N VAL A 487 -26.57 14.39 -28.46
CA VAL A 487 -26.92 15.81 -28.34
C VAL A 487 -27.68 16.27 -29.57
N ILE A 488 -28.60 17.22 -29.40
CA ILE A 488 -29.22 17.95 -30.51
C ILE A 488 -28.11 18.73 -31.22
N GLY A 489 -27.97 18.52 -32.51
CA GLY A 489 -26.97 19.22 -33.30
C GLY A 489 -26.86 18.67 -34.71
N THR A 490 -26.13 19.39 -35.56
CA THR A 490 -25.83 18.99 -36.93
C THR A 490 -24.44 18.38 -37.04
N CYS A 491 -24.30 17.57 -38.07
CA CYS A 491 -23.04 17.33 -38.75
C CYS A 491 -23.09 18.27 -39.98
#